data_AF-A0A0L7RHE6-F1
#
_entry.id   AF-A0A0L7RHE6-F1
#
_cell.length_a   1.000
_cell.length_b   1.000
_cell.length_c   1.000
_cell.angle_alpha   90.00
_cell.angle_beta   90.00
_cell.angle_gamma   90.00
#
_symmetry.space_group_name_H-M   'P 1'
#
loop_
_entity.id
_entity.type
_entity.pdbx_description
1 polymer ?
#
loop_
_entity_poly.entity_id
_entity_poly.type
_entity_poly.pdbx_seq_one_letter_code
_entity_poly.pdbx_strand_id
1 'polypeptide(L)'
;MHKKLFVEQPILVNRKGPILLRDNARPHVSQFTIRKIHELGYEIFRNKGNAVNTFVEFINSRTPDFYCNGIGTLVKRWKKCIESNENYFD
;
A
#
# COMPACT_ATOMS: atom_id res chain seq x y z
N MET A 1 -3.10 -0.38 21.38
CA MET A 1 -4.35 -0.61 20.61
C MET A 1 -5.44 0.32 21.11
N HIS A 2 -6.24 0.89 20.21
CA HIS A 2 -7.31 1.82 20.59
C HIS A 2 -8.45 1.03 21.26
N LYS A 3 -8.89 1.45 22.46
CA LYS A 3 -9.92 0.75 23.25
C LYS A 3 -11.23 0.55 22.48
N LYS A 4 -11.55 1.47 21.56
CA LYS A 4 -12.74 1.42 20.70
C LYS A 4 -12.78 0.20 19.78
N LEU A 5 -11.62 -0.28 19.30
CA LEU A 5 -11.56 -1.42 18.37
C LEU A 5 -11.98 -2.75 19.05
N PHE A 6 -11.71 -2.90 20.35
CA PHE A 6 -12.16 -4.06 21.12
C PHE A 6 -13.68 -4.12 21.24
N VAL A 7 -14.36 -2.97 21.25
CA VAL A 7 -15.82 -2.88 21.35
C VAL A 7 -16.46 -3.14 19.99
N GLU A 8 -15.96 -2.48 18.94
CA GLU A 8 -16.59 -2.53 17.60
C GLU A 8 -16.25 -3.83 16.84
N GLN A 9 -15.03 -4.37 17.00
CA GLN A 9 -14.55 -5.52 16.23
C GLN A 9 -13.72 -6.49 17.09
N PRO A 10 -14.29 -7.09 18.14
CA PRO A 10 -13.57 -8.00 19.06
C PRO A 10 -12.99 -9.23 18.34
N ILE A 11 -13.64 -9.70 17.27
CA ILE A 11 -13.17 -10.84 16.46
C ILE A 11 -11.85 -10.51 15.77
N LEU A 12 -11.68 -9.28 15.28
CA LEU A 12 -10.47 -8.87 14.58
C LEU A 12 -9.29 -8.76 15.55
N VAL A 13 -9.54 -8.24 16.75
CA VAL A 13 -8.51 -8.06 17.78
C VAL A 13 -7.96 -9.40 18.29
N ASN A 14 -8.81 -10.42 18.39
CA ASN A 14 -8.44 -11.74 18.89
C ASN A 14 -8.07 -12.74 17.78
N ARG A 15 -7.99 -12.30 16.52
CA ARG A 15 -7.75 -13.17 15.36
C ARG A 15 -6.30 -13.71 15.39
N LYS A 16 -6.15 -15.03 15.29
CA LYS A 16 -4.85 -15.73 15.21
C LYS A 16 -4.35 -16.00 13.78
N GLY A 17 -4.84 -15.25 12.79
CA GLY A 17 -4.54 -15.48 11.38
C GLY A 17 -4.33 -14.17 10.61
N PRO A 18 -3.89 -14.26 9.34
CA PRO A 18 -3.56 -13.09 8.54
C PRO A 18 -4.73 -12.10 8.43
N ILE A 19 -4.41 -10.81 8.41
CA ILE A 19 -5.33 -9.71 8.15
C ILE A 19 -4.93 -9.09 6.82
N LEU A 20 -5.88 -9.04 5.87
CA LEU A 20 -5.66 -8.44 4.57
C LEU A 20 -6.05 -6.96 4.62
N LEU A 21 -5.08 -6.09 4.35
CA LEU A 21 -5.30 -4.66 4.13
C LEU A 21 -5.19 -4.38 2.61
N ARG A 22 -6.22 -3.77 2.03
CA ARG A 22 -6.29 -3.41 0.61
C ARG A 22 -7.13 -2.15 0.42
N ASP A 23 -6.94 -1.47 -0.69
CA ASP A 23 -7.76 -0.32 -1.07
C ASP A 23 -9.12 -0.76 -1.65
N ASN A 24 -10.03 0.20 -1.79
CA ASN A 24 -11.35 0.02 -2.40
C ASN A 24 -11.37 0.40 -3.90
N ALA A 25 -10.20 0.58 -4.53
CA ALA A 25 -10.11 1.08 -5.89
C ALA A 25 -10.70 0.08 -6.89
N ARG A 26 -11.49 0.58 -7.85
CA ARG A 26 -11.96 -0.22 -8.98
C ARG A 26 -10.82 -0.36 -9.99
N PRO A 27 -10.73 -1.48 -10.74
CA PRO A 27 -9.74 -1.61 -11.81
C PRO A 27 -9.85 -0.46 -12.82
N HIS A 28 -8.81 0.36 -12.95
CA HIS A 28 -8.77 1.45 -13.90
C HIS A 28 -8.22 0.97 -15.23
N VAL A 29 -9.11 0.61 -16.17
CA VAL A 29 -8.75 0.13 -17.52
C VAL A 29 -9.07 1.13 -18.64
N SER A 30 -9.42 2.38 -18.29
CA SER A 30 -9.75 3.40 -19.28
C SER A 30 -8.51 3.86 -20.06
N GLN A 31 -8.64 4.01 -21.38
CA GLN A 31 -7.60 4.56 -22.25
C GLN A 31 -7.19 5.99 -21.87
N PHE A 32 -8.09 6.77 -21.26
CA PHE A 32 -7.78 8.11 -20.76
C PHE A 32 -6.77 8.08 -19.62
N THR A 33 -6.93 7.13 -18.69
CA THR A 33 -6.00 6.93 -17.57
C THR A 33 -4.61 6.52 -18.08
N ILE A 34 -4.54 5.63 -19.08
CA ILE A 34 -3.27 5.20 -19.69
C ILE A 34 -2.53 6.39 -20.33
N ARG A 35 -3.25 7.24 -21.07
CA ARG A 35 -2.66 8.45 -21.68
C ARG A 35 -2.12 9.41 -20.62
N LYS A 36 -2.86 9.62 -19.52
CA LYS A 36 -2.42 10.50 -18.44
C LYS A 36 -1.18 9.98 -17.72
N ILE A 37 -1.06 8.66 -17.56
CA ILE A 37 0.16 8.02 -17.01
C ILE A 37 1.38 8.32 -17.91
N HIS A 38 1.23 8.29 -19.23
CA HIS A 38 2.33 8.66 -20.13
C HIS A 38 2.74 10.14 -19.98
N GLU A 39 1.77 11.05 -19.89
CA GLU A 39 2.03 12.50 -19.71
C GLU A 39 2.74 12.84 -18.39
N LEU A 40 2.50 12.06 -17.34
CA LEU A 40 3.07 12.30 -16.00
C LEU A 40 4.50 11.76 -15.83
N GLY A 41 5.12 11.23 -16.89
CA GLY A 41 6.52 10.82 -16.87
C GLY A 41 6.77 9.48 -16.16
N TYR A 42 5.75 8.63 -16.04
CA TYR A 42 5.94 7.27 -15.55
C TYR A 42 6.84 6.48 -16.49
N GLU A 43 7.74 5.68 -15.93
CA GLU A 43 8.61 4.81 -16.72
C GLU A 43 7.78 3.80 -17.52
N ILE A 44 7.90 3.88 -18.85
CA ILE A 44 7.29 2.91 -19.76
C ILE A 44 8.33 1.86 -20.13
N PHE A 45 8.06 0.61 -19.74
CA PHE A 45 8.84 -0.53 -20.17
C PHE A 45 8.57 -0.83 -21.65
N ARG A 46 9.64 -1.10 -22.41
CA ARG A 46 9.55 -1.41 -23.86
C ARG A 46 8.67 -2.62 -24.18
N ASN A 47 8.60 -3.57 -23.26
CA ASN A 47 7.71 -4.72 -23.36
C ASN A 47 7.35 -5.25 -21.96
N LYS A 48 6.32 -6.09 -21.91
CA LYS A 48 5.82 -6.72 -20.67
C LYS A 48 6.89 -7.57 -19.97
N GLY A 49 7.73 -8.28 -20.73
CA GLY A 49 8.78 -9.14 -20.18
C GLY A 49 9.81 -8.34 -19.38
N ASN A 50 10.27 -7.21 -19.92
CA ASN A 50 11.20 -6.31 -19.24
C ASN A 50 10.58 -5.76 -17.95
N ALA A 51 9.32 -5.33 -17.99
CA ALA A 51 8.60 -4.83 -16.81
C ALA A 51 8.55 -5.87 -15.69
N VAL A 52 8.17 -7.11 -16.04
CA VAL A 52 8.06 -8.21 -15.08
C VAL A 52 9.42 -8.55 -14.49
N ASN A 53 10.46 -8.67 -15.32
CA ASN A 53 11.81 -9.01 -14.86
C ASN A 53 12.37 -7.95 -13.92
N THR A 54 12.29 -6.67 -14.29
CA THR A 54 12.77 -5.56 -13.44
C THR A 54 12.04 -5.54 -12.09
N PHE A 55 10.72 -5.78 -12.07
CA PHE A 55 9.97 -5.82 -10.83
C PHE A 55 10.34 -7.05 -9.96
N VAL A 56 10.53 -8.22 -10.57
CA VAL A 56 10.96 -9.43 -9.86
C VAL A 56 12.36 -9.25 -9.25
N GLU A 57 13.31 -8.70 -10.01
CA GLU A 57 14.64 -8.36 -9.50
C GLU A 57 14.56 -7.37 -8.34
N PHE A 58 13.72 -6.34 -8.46
CA PHE A 58 13.49 -5.39 -7.38
C PHE A 58 13.00 -6.08 -6.11
N ILE A 59 12.00 -6.96 -6.20
CA ILE A 59 11.47 -7.70 -5.04
C ILE A 59 12.54 -8.62 -4.44
N ASN A 60 13.24 -9.39 -5.28
CA ASN A 60 14.29 -10.31 -4.84
C ASN A 60 15.49 -9.60 -4.20
N SER A 61 15.72 -8.33 -4.53
CA SER A 61 16.78 -7.51 -3.93
C SER A 61 16.45 -7.03 -2.51
N ARG A 62 15.20 -7.16 -2.03
CA ARG A 62 14.77 -6.66 -0.72
C ARG A 62 14.98 -7.71 0.37
N THR A 63 15.49 -7.26 1.51
CA THR A 63 15.57 -8.07 2.72
C THR A 63 14.20 -8.16 3.40
N PRO A 64 13.95 -9.17 4.26
CA PRO A 64 12.74 -9.23 5.08
C PRO A 64 12.48 -7.94 5.88
N ASP A 65 13.55 -7.30 6.38
CA ASP A 65 13.48 -6.06 7.14
C ASP A 65 12.87 -4.90 6.35
N PHE A 66 13.03 -4.86 5.03
CA PHE A 66 12.38 -3.85 4.18
C PHE A 66 10.86 -3.86 4.39
N TYR A 67 10.26 -5.06 4.40
CA TYR A 67 8.82 -5.25 4.60
C TYR A 67 8.41 -5.01 6.05
N CYS A 68 9.17 -5.55 7.01
CA CYS A 68 8.90 -5.36 8.44
C CYS A 68 8.93 -3.87 8.82
N ASN A 69 9.94 -3.13 8.36
CA ASN A 69 10.05 -1.70 8.59
C ASN A 69 8.91 -0.94 7.93
N GLY A 70 8.57 -1.27 6.68
CA GLY A 70 7.43 -0.68 5.97
C GLY A 70 6.12 -0.82 6.75
N ILE A 71 5.80 -2.04 7.20
CA ILE A 71 4.58 -2.30 8.01
C ILE A 71 4.66 -1.56 9.36
N GLY A 72 5.83 -1.55 10.01
CA GLY A 72 6.05 -0.85 11.27
C GLY A 72 5.78 0.66 11.18
N THR A 73 5.91 1.28 10.00
CA THR A 73 5.60 2.71 9.81
C THR A 73 4.11 3.03 9.92
N LEU A 74 3.20 2.06 9.75
CA LEU A 74 1.75 2.28 9.76
C LEU A 74 1.26 2.92 11.06
N VAL A 75 1.83 2.53 12.20
CA VAL A 75 1.47 3.09 13.51
C VAL A 75 1.75 4.59 13.56
N LYS A 76 2.92 5.02 13.05
CA LYS A 76 3.30 6.43 13.00
C LYS A 76 2.42 7.21 12.02
N ARG A 77 2.12 6.63 10.85
CA ARG A 77 1.26 7.26 9.84
C ARG A 77 -0.17 7.43 10.32
N TRP A 78 -0.76 6.43 10.98
CA TRP A 78 -2.12 6.56 11.54
C TRP A 78 -2.20 7.60 12.64
N LYS A 79 -1.15 7.73 13.46
CA LYS A 79 -1.07 8.80 14.46
C LYS A 79 -1.08 10.18 13.78
N LYS A 80 -0.24 10.39 12.76
CA LYS A 80 -0.22 11.63 11.98
C LYS A 80 -1.58 11.92 11.33
N CYS A 81 -2.28 10.92 10.82
CA CYS A 81 -3.62 11.10 10.23
C CYS A 81 -4.62 11.71 11.23
N ILE A 82 -4.61 11.23 12.47
CA ILE A 82 -5.46 11.78 13.54
C ILE A 82 -5.03 13.21 13.88
N GLU A 83 -3.72 13.45 14.01
CA GLU A 83 -3.16 14.77 14.32
C GLU A 83 -3.40 15.81 13.21
N SER A 84 -3.44 15.36 11.95
CA SER A 84 -3.73 16.17 10.78
C SER A 84 -5.23 16.36 10.54
N ASN A 85 -6.09 15.87 11.44
CA ASN A 85 -7.55 15.93 11.30
C ASN A 85 -8.00 15.37 9.93
N GLU A 86 -7.46 14.21 9.57
CA GLU A 86 -7.72 13.45 8.34
C GLU A 86 -7.20 14.11 7.04
N ASN A 87 -6.49 15.24 7.12
CA ASN A 87 -5.81 15.82 5.96
C ASN A 87 -4.56 15.01 5.57
N TYR A 88 -4.09 15.22 4.34
CA TYR A 88 -2.84 14.62 3.85
C TYR A 88 -1.61 15.15 4.60
N PHE A 89 -0.62 14.28 4.77
CA PHE A 89 0.66 14.54 5.42
C PHE A 89 1.74 13.65 4.81
N ASP A 90 3.00 14.09 4.95
CA ASP A 90 4.19 13.32 4.57
C ASP A 90 4.70 12.42 5.71
#